data_AF-A0A914WPQ2-F1
#
_entry.id   AF-A0A914WPQ2-F1
#
_cell.length_a   1.000
_cell.length_b   1.000
_cell.length_c   1.000
_cell.angle_alpha   90.00
_cell.angle_beta   90.00
_cell.angle_gamma   90.00
#
_symmetry.space_group_name_H-M   'P 1'
#
loop_
_entity.id
_entity.type
_entity.pdbx_description
1 polymer ?
#
loop_
_entity_poly.entity_id
_entity_poly.type
_entity_poly.pdbx_seq_one_letter_code
_entity_poly.pdbx_strand_id
1 'polypeptide(L)'
;MDGSGKCYKAVPQAMNWFDADVFCKNSATNAYLTSITSAFENANVNAEASAYANCTQFWIGGNDINQKGKFAWTDGQPFAYVSWASGQPNANDQCVSSDARVSGQWKTESCSRTNCFICASYAAPPTTTLPPPTSPSGMSDCYDWYRYGGARTDGVYRLSPPGIAPFDAYCDMTTDNGGWTVFQQRRDNTTSFWDRTWAEYKNGFGNINQNNSWLGLDRLHVLSTKNPNVTLRIELHGNRCPMYYCYRSGVVDPAAWWWAEWYFKVGAEVDFYRLNVSLSTRGSLTSRNSNDNLWGFNNGQPFSTIDRDNDNVAENCASAGSLRLGGWWHGSCSGGCRPNGKYNMPAWETGFSWYTGRDNNAWWISPNQSEMKLRRN
;
A
#
# COMPACT_ATOMS: atom_id res chain seq x y z
N MET A 1 -4.64 19.68 29.82
CA MET A 1 -5.18 19.33 28.49
C MET A 1 -5.59 20.62 27.85
N ASP A 2 -5.11 20.89 26.65
CA ASP A 2 -5.56 22.03 25.86
C ASP A 2 -6.90 21.71 25.17
N GLY A 3 -7.55 22.69 24.56
CA GLY A 3 -8.83 22.51 23.86
C GLY A 3 -8.82 21.48 22.71
N SER A 4 -7.65 20.93 22.35
CA SER A 4 -7.42 19.87 21.36
C SER A 4 -7.24 18.47 21.96
N GLY A 5 -7.26 18.32 23.28
CA GLY A 5 -7.09 17.01 23.95
C GLY A 5 -5.65 16.47 23.91
N LYS A 6 -4.67 17.33 23.61
CA LYS A 6 -3.23 17.00 23.62
C LYS A 6 -2.61 17.36 24.96
N CYS A 7 -1.64 16.54 25.38
CA CYS A 7 -0.73 16.83 26.48
C CYS A 7 0.69 16.87 25.93
N TYR A 8 1.35 18.02 26.05
CA TYR A 8 2.73 18.19 25.59
C TYR A 8 3.71 17.93 26.73
N LYS A 9 4.88 17.40 26.39
CA LYS A 9 5.99 17.22 27.32
C LYS A 9 7.30 17.49 26.59
N ALA A 10 7.96 18.59 26.95
CA ALA A 10 9.32 18.85 26.52
C ALA A 10 10.30 17.90 27.24
N VAL A 11 11.22 17.34 26.47
CA VAL A 11 12.24 16.39 26.92
C VAL A 11 13.61 17.03 26.70
N PRO A 12 14.34 17.40 27.78
CA PRO A 12 15.62 18.11 27.68
C PRO A 12 16.81 17.17 27.40
N GLN A 13 16.60 16.17 26.54
CA GLN A 13 17.64 15.24 26.10
C GLN A 13 17.90 15.44 24.61
N ALA A 14 19.16 15.65 24.25
CA ALA A 14 19.54 15.82 22.85
C ALA A 14 19.59 14.45 22.14
N MET A 15 18.69 14.25 21.17
CA MET A 15 18.61 13.04 20.34
C MET A 15 18.48 13.41 18.87
N ASN A 16 18.85 12.48 17.99
CA ASN A 16 18.49 12.61 16.58
C ASN A 16 16.97 12.46 16.41
N TRP A 17 16.44 12.91 15.28
CA TRP A 17 14.99 13.00 15.09
C TRP A 17 14.32 11.62 15.15
N PHE A 18 14.96 10.59 14.61
CA PHE A 18 14.43 9.22 14.61
C PHE A 18 14.36 8.64 16.03
N ASP A 19 15.43 8.80 16.81
CA ASP A 19 15.47 8.32 18.20
C ASP A 19 14.47 9.09 19.09
N ALA A 20 14.29 10.38 18.84
CA ALA A 20 13.29 11.20 19.53
C ALA A 20 11.85 10.73 19.23
N ASP A 21 11.56 10.36 17.97
CA ASP A 21 10.25 9.80 17.58
C ASP A 21 9.98 8.45 18.25
N VAL A 22 10.97 7.56 18.26
CA VAL A 22 10.89 6.27 18.98
C VAL A 22 10.71 6.49 20.48
N PHE A 23 11.44 7.44 21.07
CA PHE A 23 11.30 7.78 22.48
C PHE A 23 9.86 8.21 22.81
N CYS A 24 9.29 9.13 22.03
CA CYS A 24 7.93 9.59 22.28
C CYS A 24 6.91 8.45 22.16
N LYS A 25 7.03 7.60 21.13
CA LYS A 25 6.18 6.41 20.94
C LYS A 25 6.22 5.42 22.09
N ASN A 26 7.35 5.34 22.79
CA ASN A 26 7.52 4.46 23.96
C ASN A 26 7.21 5.14 25.30
N SER A 27 7.02 6.45 25.33
CA SER A 27 6.85 7.21 26.57
C SER A 27 5.45 7.11 27.19
N ALA A 28 4.43 6.88 26.36
CA ALA A 28 3.04 6.66 26.76
C ALA A 28 2.23 6.05 25.60
N THR A 29 1.07 5.48 25.90
CA THR A 29 0.10 5.06 24.89
C THR A 29 -0.38 6.28 24.08
N ASN A 30 -0.44 6.15 22.76
CA ASN A 30 -0.79 7.24 21.84
C ASN A 30 0.12 8.47 21.99
N ALA A 31 1.44 8.27 22.09
CA ALA A 31 2.39 9.36 22.14
C ALA A 31 3.28 9.40 20.90
N TYR A 32 3.62 10.60 20.45
CA TYR A 32 4.39 10.86 19.24
C TYR A 32 5.23 12.13 19.43
N LEU A 33 6.22 12.37 18.56
CA LEU A 33 6.72 13.73 18.41
C LEU A 33 5.55 14.65 18.06
N THR A 34 5.48 15.81 18.72
CA THR A 34 4.29 16.66 18.68
C THR A 34 3.97 17.13 17.26
N SER A 35 2.69 17.04 16.87
CA SER A 35 2.14 17.79 15.74
C SER A 35 1.59 19.13 16.22
N ILE A 36 1.74 20.14 15.37
CA ILE A 36 1.24 21.49 15.62
C ILE A 36 0.31 21.87 14.46
N THR A 37 -0.98 21.90 14.76
CA THR A 37 -2.07 22.06 13.78
C THR A 37 -2.77 23.42 13.88
N SER A 38 -2.39 24.25 14.85
CA SER A 38 -2.88 25.62 14.99
C SER A 38 -1.88 26.53 15.70
N ALA A 39 -2.07 27.84 15.58
CA ALA A 39 -1.29 28.83 16.32
C ALA A 39 -1.43 28.67 17.85
N PHE A 40 -2.59 28.21 18.32
CA PHE A 40 -2.83 27.94 19.73
C PHE A 40 -1.99 26.75 20.24
N GLU A 41 -1.94 25.66 19.48
CA GLU A 41 -1.06 24.52 19.79
C GLU A 41 0.41 24.95 19.76
N ASN A 42 0.82 25.80 18.80
CA ASN A 42 2.19 26.31 18.73
C ASN A 42 2.56 27.09 20.00
N ALA A 43 1.63 27.91 20.52
CA ALA A 43 1.83 28.63 21.78
C ALA A 43 1.94 27.68 22.99
N ASN A 44 1.15 26.60 23.04
CA ASN A 44 1.24 25.60 24.11
C ASN A 44 2.58 24.85 24.09
N VAL A 45 3.04 24.47 22.90
CA VAL A 45 4.37 23.85 22.71
C VAL A 45 5.48 24.80 23.17
N ASN A 46 5.37 26.09 22.84
CA ASN A 46 6.33 27.11 23.29
C ASN A 46 6.34 27.28 24.81
N ALA A 47 5.16 27.24 25.44
CA ALA A 47 5.03 27.32 26.90
C ALA A 47 5.73 26.15 27.60
N GLU A 48 5.56 24.91 27.12
CA GLU A 48 6.28 23.75 27.65
C GLU A 48 7.80 23.85 27.46
N ALA A 49 8.24 24.36 26.31
CA ALA A 49 9.66 24.49 26.01
C ALA A 49 10.35 25.59 26.86
N SER A 50 9.60 26.60 27.29
CA SER A 50 10.12 27.80 27.98
C SER A 50 10.93 27.47 29.26
N ALA A 51 10.61 26.37 29.92
CA ALA A 51 11.26 25.92 31.15
C ALA A 51 12.70 25.42 30.97
N TYR A 52 13.13 25.10 29.73
CA TYR A 52 14.39 24.38 29.48
C TYR A 52 15.46 25.29 28.86
N ALA A 53 16.14 26.06 29.72
CA ALA A 53 17.12 27.08 29.35
C ALA A 53 18.28 26.57 28.46
N ASN A 54 18.64 25.30 28.60
CA ASN A 54 19.72 24.63 27.89
C ASN A 54 19.33 24.08 26.51
N CYS A 55 18.05 24.07 26.17
CA CYS A 55 17.56 23.62 24.87
C CYS A 55 17.30 24.85 23.98
N THR A 56 17.94 24.91 22.81
CA THR A 56 17.78 26.02 21.85
C THR A 56 16.87 25.65 20.68
N GLN A 57 16.67 24.35 20.43
CA GLN A 57 15.82 23.82 19.38
C GLN A 57 15.15 22.54 19.89
N PHE A 58 13.92 22.32 19.41
CA PHE A 58 13.12 21.17 19.78
C PHE A 58 12.63 20.43 18.53
N TRP A 59 12.92 19.13 18.41
CA TRP A 59 12.27 18.30 17.40
C TRP A 59 10.77 18.27 17.64
N ILE A 60 10.05 18.41 16.53
CA ILE A 60 8.61 18.19 16.40
C ILE A 60 8.37 17.13 15.32
N GLY A 61 7.16 16.58 15.22
CA GLY A 61 6.88 15.41 14.37
C GLY A 61 6.87 15.68 12.87
N GLY A 62 7.13 16.92 12.45
CA GLY A 62 7.07 17.33 11.04
C GLY A 62 8.27 16.82 10.28
N ASN A 63 8.04 16.26 9.08
CA ASN A 63 9.10 15.81 8.20
C ASN A 63 8.64 15.69 6.74
N ASP A 64 9.56 15.74 5.78
CA ASP A 64 9.34 15.44 4.36
C ASP A 64 10.17 14.23 3.87
N ILE A 65 10.54 13.32 4.79
CA ILE A 65 11.45 12.19 4.57
C ILE A 65 10.99 11.30 3.40
N ASN A 66 9.68 11.05 3.32
CA ASN A 66 9.09 10.15 2.34
C ASN A 66 8.88 10.81 0.97
N GLN A 67 8.75 12.14 0.94
CA GLN A 67 8.59 12.91 -0.31
C GLN A 67 9.04 14.36 -0.10
N LYS A 68 10.16 14.73 -0.72
CA LYS A 68 10.71 16.09 -0.66
C LYS A 68 9.64 17.15 -1.00
N GLY A 69 9.51 18.15 -0.15
CA GLY A 69 8.55 19.25 -0.30
C GLY A 69 7.12 18.91 0.13
N LYS A 70 6.84 17.68 0.58
CA LYS A 70 5.54 17.30 1.15
C LYS A 70 5.70 16.87 2.60
N PHE A 71 5.40 17.80 3.49
CA PHE A 71 5.52 17.58 4.92
C PHE A 71 4.35 16.78 5.50
N ALA A 72 4.64 15.93 6.46
CA ALA A 72 3.68 15.14 7.22
C ALA A 72 4.09 15.10 8.70
N TRP A 73 3.10 14.93 9.59
CA TRP A 73 3.33 14.69 11.02
C TRP A 73 3.45 13.19 11.30
N THR A 74 4.30 12.79 12.27
CA THR A 74 4.45 11.37 12.65
C THR A 74 3.21 10.74 13.27
N ASP A 75 2.31 11.56 13.81
CA ASP A 75 1.01 11.15 14.35
C ASP A 75 -0.12 11.19 13.30
N GLY A 76 0.20 11.52 12.04
CA GLY A 76 -0.72 11.56 10.90
C GLY A 76 -1.75 12.68 10.92
N GLN A 77 -1.60 13.69 11.78
CA GLN A 77 -2.42 14.91 11.73
C GLN A 77 -2.23 15.65 10.39
N PRO A 78 -3.16 16.54 10.00
CA PRO A 78 -3.01 17.33 8.79
C PRO A 78 -1.87 18.35 8.92
N PHE A 79 -1.00 18.43 7.91
CA PHE A 79 0.04 19.45 7.82
C PHE A 79 -0.52 20.75 7.20
N ALA A 80 -1.54 21.33 7.84
CA ALA A 80 -2.27 22.50 7.32
C ALA A 80 -1.80 23.84 7.93
N TYR A 81 -1.39 23.82 9.20
CA TYR A 81 -0.79 24.97 9.86
C TYR A 81 0.73 24.91 9.73
N VAL A 82 1.34 26.07 9.47
CA VAL A 82 2.78 26.22 9.39
C VAL A 82 3.24 27.46 10.13
N SER A 83 4.39 27.35 10.81
CA SER A 83 5.07 28.48 11.47
C SER A 83 6.52 28.59 10.98
N TRP A 84 6.75 28.48 9.67
CA TRP A 84 8.11 28.50 9.11
C TRP A 84 8.86 29.80 9.43
N ALA A 85 10.15 29.68 9.81
CA ALA A 85 11.06 30.81 9.87
C ALA A 85 11.35 31.36 8.47
N SER A 86 11.83 32.60 8.40
CA SER A 86 12.22 33.21 7.13
C SER A 86 13.24 32.33 6.39
N GLY A 87 12.95 32.01 5.11
CA GLY A 87 13.80 31.16 4.26
C GLY A 87 13.66 29.65 4.49
N GLN A 88 12.65 29.20 5.26
CA GLN A 88 12.34 27.79 5.49
C GLN A 88 11.05 27.40 4.75
N PRO A 89 10.87 26.12 4.38
CA PRO A 89 11.79 24.98 4.57
C PRO A 89 13.00 25.00 3.63
N ASN A 90 14.12 24.42 4.07
CA ASN A 90 15.32 24.20 3.25
C ASN A 90 15.16 22.95 2.36
N ALA A 91 15.52 23.07 1.09
CA ALA A 91 15.46 21.97 0.12
C ALA A 91 16.39 20.79 0.43
N ASN A 92 17.41 20.95 1.28
CA ASN A 92 18.38 19.89 1.59
C ASN A 92 18.09 19.15 2.90
N ASP A 93 17.19 19.65 3.74
CA ASP A 93 16.92 19.12 5.08
C ASP A 93 15.50 18.56 5.19
N GLN A 94 15.28 17.53 6.01
CA GLN A 94 14.01 16.78 6.00
C GLN A 94 13.22 16.77 7.31
N CYS A 95 13.88 17.02 8.44
CA CYS A 95 13.26 16.92 9.76
C CYS A 95 13.01 18.31 10.34
N VAL A 96 11.85 18.50 10.99
CA VAL A 96 11.44 19.83 11.46
C VAL A 96 11.75 20.02 12.94
N SER A 97 12.46 21.11 13.25
CA SER A 97 12.64 21.61 14.62
C SER A 97 11.91 22.94 14.80
N SER A 98 11.47 23.19 16.03
CA SER A 98 10.89 24.45 16.48
C SER A 98 11.87 25.20 17.39
N ASP A 99 12.02 26.49 17.12
CA ASP A 99 12.61 27.48 18.04
C ASP A 99 11.60 27.85 19.14
N ALA A 100 11.08 26.82 19.81
CA ALA A 100 9.90 26.91 20.66
C ALA A 100 10.07 27.87 21.85
N ARG A 101 11.31 28.18 22.26
CA ARG A 101 11.58 29.08 23.39
C ARG A 101 11.59 30.56 23.04
N VAL A 102 11.85 30.90 21.79
CA VAL A 102 12.09 32.29 21.38
C VAL A 102 11.00 32.75 20.44
N SER A 103 10.96 32.18 19.23
CA SER A 103 10.05 32.64 18.18
C SER A 103 8.85 31.71 17.95
N GLY A 104 8.96 30.43 18.34
CA GLY A 104 8.01 29.40 17.93
C GLY A 104 8.01 29.15 16.42
N GLN A 105 9.03 29.65 15.71
CA GLN A 105 9.18 29.42 14.28
C GLN A 105 9.93 28.11 14.03
N TRP A 106 9.59 27.47 12.91
CA TRP A 106 10.09 26.16 12.53
C TRP A 106 11.14 26.28 11.45
N LYS A 107 12.05 25.33 11.43
CA LYS A 107 13.02 25.16 10.36
C LYS A 107 13.21 23.68 10.08
N THR A 108 13.65 23.37 8.87
CA THR A 108 14.13 22.04 8.55
C THR A 108 15.60 21.93 8.91
N GLU A 109 16.00 20.79 9.45
CA GLU A 109 17.38 20.43 9.75
C GLU A 109 17.65 18.97 9.35
N SER A 110 18.94 18.64 9.17
CA SER A 110 19.35 17.26 8.98
C SER A 110 18.88 16.39 10.15
N CYS A 111 18.19 15.29 9.83
CA CYS A 111 17.60 14.37 10.80
C CYS A 111 18.62 13.75 11.75
N SER A 112 19.91 13.75 11.40
CA SER A 112 21.00 13.22 12.23
C SER A 112 21.53 14.22 13.27
N ARG A 113 21.13 15.50 13.22
CA ARG A 113 21.48 16.45 14.29
C ARG A 113 20.82 16.04 15.59
N THR A 114 21.43 16.39 16.71
CA THR A 114 20.82 16.15 18.02
C THR A 114 20.17 17.42 18.55
N ASN A 115 18.88 17.36 18.87
CA ASN A 115 18.13 18.45 19.50
C ASN A 115 17.33 17.90 20.68
N CYS A 116 16.93 18.77 21.61
CA CYS A 116 15.85 18.45 22.55
C CYS A 116 14.57 18.19 21.74
N PHE A 117 13.50 17.70 22.36
CA PHE A 117 12.29 17.36 21.61
C PHE A 117 11.04 17.44 22.46
N ILE A 118 9.88 17.52 21.80
CA ILE A 118 8.59 17.67 22.48
C ILE A 118 7.69 16.53 22.04
N CYS A 119 7.30 15.70 23.00
CA CYS A 119 6.29 14.67 22.79
C CYS A 119 4.90 15.26 22.99
N ALA A 120 3.92 14.74 22.26
CA ALA A 120 2.51 14.90 22.57
C ALA A 120 1.90 13.53 22.85
N SER A 121 1.13 13.41 23.93
CA SER A 121 0.26 12.27 24.19
C SER A 121 -1.20 12.68 24.09
N TYR A 122 -2.03 11.72 23.69
CA TYR A 122 -3.45 11.91 23.50
C TYR A 122 -4.24 11.01 24.46
N ALA A 123 -5.32 11.55 25.05
CA ALA A 123 -6.19 10.77 25.95
C ALA A 123 -6.87 9.58 25.23
N ALA A 124 -7.05 9.68 23.92
CA ALA A 124 -7.47 8.63 22.99
C ALA A 124 -6.55 8.70 21.75
N PRO A 125 -6.46 7.67 20.87
CA PRO A 125 -5.61 7.75 19.68
C PRO A 125 -5.87 9.05 18.89
N PRO A 126 -4.81 9.74 18.39
CA PRO A 126 -4.97 11.00 17.67
C PRO A 126 -6.01 10.89 16.56
N THR A 127 -7.18 11.46 16.80
CA THR A 127 -8.19 11.70 15.79
C THR A 127 -7.74 12.94 15.03
N THR A 128 -7.55 12.80 13.72
CA THR A 128 -7.44 13.93 12.79
C THR A 128 -8.53 14.94 13.18
N THR A 129 -8.21 16.24 13.36
CA THR A 129 -9.22 17.28 13.66
C THR A 129 -10.08 17.66 12.46
N LEU A 130 -10.01 16.92 11.36
CA LEU A 130 -11.17 16.81 10.49
C LEU A 130 -12.19 15.96 11.24
N PRO A 131 -13.46 16.37 11.37
CA PRO A 131 -14.48 15.50 11.94
C PRO A 131 -14.30 14.11 11.30
N PRO A 132 -14.36 13.00 12.07
CA PRO A 132 -14.45 11.69 11.44
C PRO A 132 -15.53 11.83 10.37
N PRO A 133 -15.29 11.43 9.10
CA PRO A 133 -16.29 11.57 8.08
C PRO A 133 -17.54 10.90 8.64
N THR A 134 -18.51 11.69 9.09
CA THR A 134 -19.81 11.21 9.57
C THR A 134 -20.64 10.74 8.38
N SER A 135 -20.01 10.63 7.21
CA SER A 135 -20.52 10.14 5.96
C SER A 135 -19.42 9.30 5.27
N PRO A 136 -19.77 8.20 4.59
CA PRO A 136 -18.84 7.35 3.81
C PRO A 136 -18.01 8.07 2.72
N SER A 137 -18.15 9.38 2.55
CA SER A 137 -17.59 10.17 1.44
C SER A 137 -16.08 10.44 1.51
N GLY A 138 -15.42 10.16 2.64
CA GLY A 138 -13.98 10.42 2.83
C GLY A 138 -13.08 9.17 2.88
N MET A 139 -13.65 7.98 3.04
CA MET A 139 -12.87 6.74 3.17
C MET A 139 -12.57 6.18 1.79
N SER A 140 -11.42 6.54 1.23
CA SER A 140 -11.14 6.32 -0.19
C SER A 140 -10.56 4.93 -0.47
N ASP A 141 -10.00 4.26 0.53
CA ASP A 141 -9.52 2.87 0.51
C ASP A 141 -9.59 2.22 1.89
N CYS A 142 -9.18 0.95 1.97
CA CYS A 142 -9.15 0.20 3.23
C CYS A 142 -8.11 0.73 4.22
N TYR A 143 -7.05 1.38 3.73
CA TYR A 143 -6.06 1.98 4.61
C TYR A 143 -6.65 3.20 5.33
N ASP A 144 -7.51 3.99 4.68
CA ASP A 144 -8.22 5.09 5.35
C ASP A 144 -9.15 4.58 6.46
N TRP A 145 -9.89 3.48 6.18
CA TRP A 145 -10.70 2.81 7.20
C TRP A 145 -9.86 2.30 8.36
N TYR A 146 -8.70 1.71 8.07
CA TYR A 146 -7.78 1.24 9.10
C TYR A 146 -7.20 2.40 9.92
N ARG A 147 -6.69 3.43 9.25
CA ARG A 147 -5.89 4.50 9.86
C ARG A 147 -6.73 5.57 10.55
N TYR A 148 -7.86 5.96 9.95
CA TYR A 148 -8.72 7.04 10.43
C TYR A 148 -10.06 6.51 10.96
N GLY A 149 -10.61 5.47 10.33
CA GLY A 149 -11.84 4.82 10.79
C GLY A 149 -11.65 3.91 12.02
N GLY A 150 -10.40 3.57 12.37
CA GLY A 150 -10.11 2.66 13.48
C GLY A 150 -10.49 1.20 13.21
N ALA A 151 -10.80 0.84 11.97
CA ALA A 151 -11.21 -0.51 11.59
C ALA A 151 -10.08 -1.53 11.77
N ARG A 152 -10.38 -2.68 12.39
CA ARG A 152 -9.40 -3.76 12.67
C ARG A 152 -9.88 -5.14 12.27
N THR A 153 -11.09 -5.24 11.74
CA THR A 153 -11.72 -6.53 11.39
C THR A 153 -11.75 -6.68 9.89
N ASP A 154 -11.33 -7.83 9.39
CA ASP A 154 -11.45 -8.14 7.96
C ASP A 154 -12.92 -8.17 7.56
N GLY A 155 -13.24 -7.68 6.37
CA GLY A 155 -14.62 -7.63 5.93
C GLY A 155 -14.85 -6.64 4.80
N VAL A 156 -16.12 -6.46 4.45
CA VAL A 156 -16.51 -5.53 3.39
C VAL A 156 -16.72 -4.14 3.95
N TYR A 157 -16.08 -3.17 3.32
CA TYR A 157 -16.20 -1.75 3.62
C TYR A 157 -16.60 -0.99 2.37
N ARG A 158 -17.36 0.09 2.57
CA ARG A 158 -17.73 0.99 1.50
C ARG A 158 -16.62 2.03 1.29
N LEU A 159 -16.08 2.06 0.08
CA LEU A 159 -15.01 2.97 -0.34
C LEU A 159 -15.59 4.08 -1.21
N SER A 160 -15.09 5.30 -1.02
CA SER A 160 -15.48 6.49 -1.77
C SER A 160 -14.25 7.26 -2.29
N PRO A 161 -13.48 6.69 -3.23
CA PRO A 161 -12.36 7.40 -3.84
C PRO A 161 -12.82 8.49 -4.82
N PRO A 162 -11.98 9.51 -5.07
CA PRO A 162 -12.32 10.60 -5.98
C PRO A 162 -12.46 10.11 -7.42
N GLY A 163 -13.40 10.71 -8.16
CA GLY A 163 -13.55 10.50 -9.61
C GLY A 163 -14.39 9.28 -10.03
N ILE A 164 -14.82 8.44 -9.09
CA ILE A 164 -15.72 7.30 -9.36
C ILE A 164 -16.81 7.17 -8.29
N ALA A 165 -17.91 6.52 -8.64
CA ALA A 165 -19.00 6.27 -7.69
C ALA A 165 -18.53 5.37 -6.53
N PRO A 166 -19.00 5.59 -5.29
CA PRO A 166 -18.62 4.75 -4.16
C PRO A 166 -19.02 3.29 -4.38
N PHE A 167 -18.17 2.37 -3.93
CA PHE A 167 -18.31 0.94 -4.14
C PHE A 167 -17.85 0.16 -2.90
N ASP A 168 -18.24 -1.11 -2.84
CA ASP A 168 -17.85 -1.97 -1.73
C ASP A 168 -16.61 -2.78 -2.11
N ALA A 169 -15.68 -2.94 -1.17
CA ALA A 169 -14.48 -3.74 -1.34
C ALA A 169 -14.19 -4.53 -0.07
N TYR A 170 -13.57 -5.70 -0.25
CA TYR A 170 -13.07 -6.46 0.88
C TYR A 170 -11.76 -5.84 1.39
N CYS A 171 -11.73 -5.55 2.67
CA CYS A 171 -10.56 -5.03 3.36
C CYS A 171 -9.97 -6.12 4.25
N ASP A 172 -8.69 -6.38 4.03
CA ASP A 172 -7.85 -7.15 4.93
C ASP A 172 -7.18 -6.17 5.90
N MET A 173 -7.67 -6.20 7.14
CA MET A 173 -7.29 -5.36 8.26
C MET A 173 -6.28 -6.06 9.21
N THR A 174 -5.95 -7.32 8.96
CA THR A 174 -5.14 -8.14 9.87
C THR A 174 -3.77 -8.50 9.32
N THR A 175 -3.63 -8.74 8.02
CA THR A 175 -2.36 -9.15 7.40
C THR A 175 -1.35 -8.01 7.35
N ASP A 176 -0.13 -8.26 7.84
CA ASP A 176 1.01 -7.33 7.75
C ASP A 176 0.65 -5.88 8.15
N ASN A 177 0.04 -5.70 9.32
CA ASN A 177 -0.45 -4.41 9.84
C ASN A 177 -1.69 -3.84 9.13
N GLY A 178 -2.41 -4.63 8.33
CA GLY A 178 -3.74 -4.32 7.83
C GLY A 178 -3.85 -3.15 6.85
N GLY A 179 -5.08 -2.76 6.55
CA GLY A 179 -5.41 -1.66 5.64
C GLY A 179 -5.27 -2.00 4.17
N TRP A 180 -5.37 -3.28 3.81
CA TRP A 180 -5.24 -3.76 2.45
C TRP A 180 -6.59 -3.80 1.73
N THR A 181 -6.68 -3.19 0.56
CA THR A 181 -7.83 -3.34 -0.34
C THR A 181 -7.62 -4.53 -1.26
N VAL A 182 -8.40 -5.60 -1.08
CA VAL A 182 -8.35 -6.79 -1.93
C VAL A 182 -9.06 -6.51 -3.24
N PHE A 183 -8.37 -6.73 -4.37
CA PHE A 183 -8.94 -6.53 -5.70
C PHE A 183 -9.09 -7.82 -6.51
N GLN A 184 -8.40 -8.87 -6.12
CA GLN A 184 -8.61 -10.21 -6.63
C GLN A 184 -8.55 -11.20 -5.47
N GLN A 185 -9.50 -12.12 -5.43
CA GLN A 185 -9.45 -13.26 -4.53
C GLN A 185 -9.94 -14.50 -5.27
N ARG A 186 -9.22 -15.61 -5.09
CA ARG A 186 -9.57 -16.93 -5.61
C ARG A 186 -9.39 -17.96 -4.50
N ARG A 187 -10.46 -18.63 -4.07
CA ARG A 187 -10.39 -19.68 -3.03
C ARG A 187 -10.90 -21.04 -3.51
N ASP A 188 -11.71 -21.06 -4.57
CA ASP A 188 -12.24 -22.27 -5.19
C ASP A 188 -12.62 -22.05 -6.67
N ASN A 189 -13.19 -23.07 -7.31
CA ASN A 189 -13.56 -23.04 -8.73
C ASN A 189 -15.02 -22.58 -9.00
N THR A 190 -15.74 -22.02 -8.03
CA THR A 190 -17.17 -21.65 -8.17
C THR A 190 -17.41 -20.47 -9.10
N THR A 191 -16.40 -19.61 -9.30
CA THR A 191 -16.47 -18.46 -10.20
C THR A 191 -15.43 -18.58 -11.29
N SER A 192 -15.87 -18.53 -12.55
CA SER A 192 -14.95 -18.50 -13.68
C SER A 192 -14.31 -17.13 -13.84
N PHE A 193 -13.00 -17.10 -14.09
CA PHE A 193 -12.22 -15.90 -14.43
C PHE A 193 -11.66 -15.99 -15.85
N TRP A 194 -11.48 -17.21 -16.38
CA TRP A 194 -10.70 -17.41 -17.59
C TRP A 194 -11.44 -17.07 -18.89
N ASP A 195 -12.76 -16.95 -18.84
CA ASP A 195 -13.68 -16.75 -19.96
C ASP A 195 -14.52 -15.48 -19.81
N ARG A 196 -13.95 -14.44 -19.18
CA ARG A 196 -14.63 -13.15 -18.94
C ARG A 196 -14.27 -12.10 -19.97
N THR A 197 -15.27 -11.31 -20.32
CA THR A 197 -15.20 -10.20 -21.30
C THR A 197 -14.47 -8.97 -20.75
N TRP A 198 -14.11 -8.04 -21.64
CA TRP A 198 -13.54 -6.74 -21.28
C TRP A 198 -14.44 -5.98 -20.32
N ALA A 199 -15.75 -5.97 -20.61
CA ALA A 199 -16.74 -5.27 -19.79
C ALA A 199 -16.83 -5.85 -18.38
N GLU A 200 -16.75 -7.19 -18.23
CA GLU A 200 -16.74 -7.83 -16.91
C GLU A 200 -15.46 -7.52 -16.14
N TYR A 201 -14.29 -7.61 -16.77
CA TYR A 201 -13.02 -7.25 -16.13
C TYR A 201 -12.93 -5.77 -15.77
N LYS A 202 -13.51 -4.90 -16.59
CA LYS A 202 -13.62 -3.47 -16.32
C LYS A 202 -14.50 -3.19 -15.11
N ASN A 203 -15.70 -3.77 -15.09
CA ASN A 203 -16.73 -3.49 -14.08
C ASN A 203 -16.60 -4.30 -12.79
N GLY A 204 -15.83 -5.39 -12.79
CA GLY A 204 -15.78 -6.33 -11.66
C GLY A 204 -16.81 -7.45 -11.75
N PHE A 205 -16.51 -8.58 -11.11
CA PHE A 205 -17.37 -9.76 -11.06
C PHE A 205 -17.06 -10.63 -9.84
N GLY A 206 -17.90 -11.65 -9.61
CA GLY A 206 -17.83 -12.51 -8.43
C GLY A 206 -18.52 -11.87 -7.22
N ASN A 207 -18.19 -12.35 -6.03
CA ASN A 207 -18.82 -11.90 -4.79
C ASN A 207 -17.74 -11.67 -3.72
N ILE A 208 -17.57 -10.39 -3.35
CA ILE A 208 -16.58 -9.93 -2.37
C ILE A 208 -16.80 -10.47 -0.94
N ASN A 209 -17.99 -11.01 -0.64
CA ASN A 209 -18.30 -11.66 0.64
C ASN A 209 -18.07 -13.18 0.60
N GLN A 210 -17.66 -13.73 -0.54
CA GLN A 210 -17.50 -15.16 -0.76
C GLN A 210 -16.09 -15.47 -1.25
N ASN A 211 -15.95 -16.63 -1.89
CA ASN A 211 -14.67 -17.27 -2.17
C ASN A 211 -13.91 -16.63 -3.33
N ASN A 212 -14.60 -15.95 -4.26
CA ASN A 212 -13.96 -15.40 -5.46
C ASN A 212 -14.51 -14.04 -5.86
N SER A 213 -13.62 -13.10 -6.15
CA SER A 213 -14.00 -11.78 -6.65
C SER A 213 -12.89 -11.13 -7.48
N TRP A 214 -13.31 -10.27 -8.40
CA TRP A 214 -12.49 -9.32 -9.15
C TRP A 214 -13.12 -7.94 -9.00
N LEU A 215 -12.39 -6.97 -8.47
CA LEU A 215 -12.93 -5.66 -8.11
C LEU A 215 -13.29 -4.80 -9.33
N GLY A 216 -12.59 -4.99 -10.45
CA GLY A 216 -12.78 -4.22 -11.67
C GLY A 216 -11.61 -3.27 -11.98
N LEU A 217 -11.23 -3.19 -13.26
CA LEU A 217 -10.09 -2.40 -13.74
C LEU A 217 -10.29 -0.89 -13.54
N ASP A 218 -11.52 -0.36 -13.66
CA ASP A 218 -11.79 1.06 -13.41
C ASP A 218 -11.44 1.45 -11.97
N ARG A 219 -11.86 0.62 -11.01
CA ARG A 219 -11.56 0.83 -9.59
C ARG A 219 -10.08 0.64 -9.31
N LEU A 220 -9.47 -0.36 -9.93
CA LEU A 220 -8.04 -0.65 -9.79
C LEU A 220 -7.17 0.50 -10.30
N HIS A 221 -7.52 1.11 -11.44
CA HIS A 221 -6.86 2.30 -11.98
C HIS A 221 -6.91 3.45 -10.97
N VAL A 222 -8.10 3.81 -10.48
CA VAL A 222 -8.23 4.92 -9.52
C VAL A 222 -7.49 4.65 -8.22
N LEU A 223 -7.66 3.46 -7.64
CA LEU A 223 -7.01 3.10 -6.37
C LEU A 223 -5.48 3.08 -6.46
N SER A 224 -4.93 2.66 -7.60
CA SER A 224 -3.49 2.58 -7.79
C SER A 224 -2.83 3.91 -8.20
N THR A 225 -3.60 4.86 -8.75
CA THR A 225 -3.05 6.14 -9.23
C THR A 225 -3.37 7.34 -8.35
N LYS A 226 -4.39 7.27 -7.48
CA LYS A 226 -4.73 8.36 -6.55
C LYS A 226 -3.62 8.67 -5.54
N ASN A 227 -2.72 7.71 -5.28
CA ASN A 227 -1.57 7.86 -4.41
C ASN A 227 -0.26 7.69 -5.19
N PRO A 228 0.82 8.41 -4.84
CA PRO A 228 2.09 8.29 -5.56
C PRO A 228 2.72 6.91 -5.41
N ASN A 229 2.61 6.32 -4.21
CA ASN A 229 3.19 5.03 -3.84
C ASN A 229 2.08 4.07 -3.39
N VAL A 230 1.76 3.10 -4.23
CA VAL A 230 0.84 2.01 -3.91
C VAL A 230 1.58 0.70 -4.04
N THR A 231 1.53 -0.10 -2.99
CA THR A 231 2.07 -1.45 -2.96
C THR A 231 1.01 -2.43 -3.40
N LEU A 232 1.35 -3.26 -4.39
CA LEU A 232 0.69 -4.53 -4.66
C LEU A 232 1.33 -5.61 -3.81
N ARG A 233 0.48 -6.43 -3.20
CA ARG A 233 0.85 -7.70 -2.57
C ARG A 233 0.09 -8.82 -3.25
N ILE A 234 0.81 -9.85 -3.67
CA ILE A 234 0.22 -11.09 -4.20
C ILE A 234 0.57 -12.21 -3.23
N GLU A 235 -0.44 -12.97 -2.83
CA GLU A 235 -0.32 -14.17 -2.00
C GLU A 235 -0.86 -15.36 -2.77
N LEU A 236 -0.12 -16.47 -2.75
CA LEU A 236 -0.44 -17.72 -3.42
C LEU A 236 -0.36 -18.87 -2.43
N HIS A 237 -1.34 -19.76 -2.48
CA HIS A 237 -1.31 -21.04 -1.78
C HIS A 237 -1.41 -22.18 -2.78
N GLY A 238 -0.58 -23.21 -2.64
CA GLY A 238 -0.60 -24.37 -3.53
C GLY A 238 0.70 -25.17 -3.52
N ASN A 239 1.02 -25.80 -4.64
CA ASN A 239 2.18 -26.69 -4.78
C ASN A 239 3.30 -26.03 -5.59
N ARG A 240 4.56 -26.11 -5.12
CA ARG A 240 5.75 -25.69 -5.86
C ARG A 240 6.47 -26.87 -6.51
N CYS A 241 6.91 -26.69 -7.75
CA CYS A 241 7.40 -27.75 -8.62
C CYS A 241 8.62 -27.30 -9.48
N PRO A 242 9.59 -28.19 -9.77
CA PRO A 242 10.84 -27.85 -10.47
C PRO A 242 10.70 -27.51 -11.96
N MET A 243 9.72 -28.08 -12.66
CA MET A 243 9.54 -27.87 -14.09
C MET A 243 8.09 -27.47 -14.41
N TYR A 244 7.87 -27.12 -15.67
CA TYR A 244 6.53 -26.94 -16.23
C TYR A 244 5.73 -28.23 -15.92
N TYR A 245 4.67 -28.08 -15.12
CA TYR A 245 3.80 -29.13 -14.59
C TYR A 245 4.27 -29.92 -13.34
N CYS A 246 3.59 -29.68 -12.22
CA CYS A 246 3.77 -30.41 -10.97
C CYS A 246 3.61 -31.93 -11.06
N TYR A 247 2.74 -32.43 -11.94
CA TYR A 247 2.49 -33.87 -12.06
C TYR A 247 3.63 -34.65 -12.70
N ARG A 248 4.48 -34.01 -13.54
CA ARG A 248 5.63 -34.67 -14.18
C ARG A 248 6.90 -34.57 -13.36
N SER A 249 7.13 -33.42 -12.72
CA SER A 249 8.38 -33.14 -12.01
C SER A 249 8.35 -33.51 -10.53
N GLY A 250 7.17 -33.91 -10.01
CA GLY A 250 6.94 -34.04 -8.58
C GLY A 250 6.72 -32.70 -7.89
N VAL A 251 6.10 -32.76 -6.71
CA VAL A 251 5.89 -31.61 -5.82
C VAL A 251 7.08 -31.51 -4.88
N VAL A 252 7.71 -30.35 -4.83
CA VAL A 252 8.81 -30.05 -3.89
C VAL A 252 8.26 -29.53 -2.58
N ASP A 253 7.38 -28.53 -2.64
CA ASP A 253 6.69 -28.00 -1.47
C ASP A 253 5.17 -28.13 -1.67
N PRO A 254 4.51 -29.06 -0.98
CA PRO A 254 3.07 -29.21 -1.04
C PRO A 254 2.36 -28.18 -0.16
N ALA A 255 1.26 -27.61 -0.67
CA ALA A 255 0.35 -26.73 0.08
C ALA A 255 1.07 -25.62 0.88
N ALA A 256 2.06 -24.97 0.29
CA ALA A 256 2.80 -23.88 0.93
C ALA A 256 2.20 -22.52 0.57
N TRP A 257 2.59 -21.50 1.35
CA TRP A 257 2.22 -20.11 1.13
C TRP A 257 3.42 -19.32 0.60
N TRP A 258 3.20 -18.54 -0.45
CA TRP A 258 4.17 -17.63 -1.03
C TRP A 258 3.56 -16.26 -1.19
N TRP A 259 4.35 -15.23 -0.96
CA TRP A 259 3.91 -13.87 -1.19
C TRP A 259 5.06 -12.99 -1.67
N ALA A 260 4.75 -11.93 -2.42
CA ALA A 260 5.69 -10.86 -2.71
C ALA A 260 4.97 -9.54 -2.95
N GLU A 261 5.76 -8.47 -2.96
CA GLU A 261 5.29 -7.10 -3.08
C GLU A 261 6.05 -6.31 -4.14
N TRP A 262 5.34 -5.36 -4.75
CA TRP A 262 5.82 -4.46 -5.80
C TRP A 262 5.15 -3.10 -5.65
N TYR A 263 5.81 -2.03 -6.07
CA TYR A 263 5.07 -0.81 -6.40
C TYR A 263 4.22 -1.07 -7.65
N PHE A 264 3.00 -0.54 -7.66
CA PHE A 264 1.98 -0.94 -8.62
C PHE A 264 1.11 0.21 -9.07
N LYS A 265 0.95 0.34 -10.38
CA LYS A 265 -0.01 1.23 -11.03
C LYS A 265 -0.65 0.53 -12.22
N VAL A 266 -1.90 0.92 -12.48
CA VAL A 266 -2.66 0.50 -13.65
C VAL A 266 -3.04 1.76 -14.43
N GLY A 267 -2.76 1.76 -15.74
CA GLY A 267 -3.10 2.86 -16.65
C GLY A 267 -4.61 3.09 -16.76
N ALA A 268 -5.01 4.17 -17.43
CA ALA A 268 -6.41 4.40 -17.74
C ALA A 268 -6.88 3.46 -18.86
N GLU A 269 -8.20 3.36 -19.08
CA GLU A 269 -8.78 2.53 -20.15
C GLU A 269 -8.27 2.90 -21.55
N VAL A 270 -8.01 4.20 -21.79
CA VAL A 270 -7.43 4.72 -23.03
C VAL A 270 -6.04 4.15 -23.31
N ASP A 271 -5.30 3.75 -22.26
CA ASP A 271 -4.04 3.00 -22.37
C ASP A 271 -4.26 1.51 -22.03
N PHE A 272 -5.48 1.00 -22.25
CA PHE A 272 -5.86 -0.40 -22.07
C PHE A 272 -5.50 -0.95 -20.70
N TYR A 273 -5.59 -0.11 -19.65
CA TYR A 273 -5.21 -0.44 -18.28
C TYR A 273 -3.79 -0.99 -18.15
N ARG A 274 -2.82 -0.47 -18.91
CA ARG A 274 -1.43 -0.94 -18.91
C ARG A 274 -0.84 -1.14 -17.51
N LEU A 275 -0.17 -2.26 -17.30
CA LEU A 275 0.49 -2.57 -16.03
C LEU A 275 1.78 -1.78 -15.89
N ASN A 276 1.99 -1.20 -14.70
CA ASN A 276 3.28 -0.71 -14.28
C ASN A 276 3.62 -1.27 -12.90
N VAL A 277 4.62 -2.13 -12.85
CA VAL A 277 5.18 -2.71 -11.63
C VAL A 277 6.66 -2.39 -11.50
N SER A 278 7.11 -2.12 -10.28
CA SER A 278 8.54 -2.07 -9.98
C SER A 278 9.17 -3.46 -9.96
N LEU A 279 10.46 -3.55 -9.67
CA LEU A 279 11.06 -4.79 -9.17
C LEU A 279 10.44 -5.16 -7.81
N SER A 280 10.52 -6.43 -7.44
CA SER A 280 9.98 -6.91 -6.16
C SER A 280 10.68 -6.26 -4.97
N THR A 281 9.92 -5.82 -3.97
CA THR A 281 10.44 -5.08 -2.82
C THR A 281 10.69 -5.97 -1.61
N ARG A 282 9.88 -7.02 -1.44
CA ARG A 282 10.03 -8.08 -0.41
C ARG A 282 9.13 -9.27 -0.71
N GLY A 283 9.39 -10.39 -0.04
CA GLY A 283 8.57 -11.60 -0.13
C GLY A 283 9.37 -12.89 -0.25
N SER A 284 8.65 -14.01 -0.22
CA SER A 284 9.18 -15.36 -0.44
C SER A 284 8.83 -15.94 -1.81
N LEU A 285 7.90 -15.32 -2.55
CA LEU A 285 7.44 -15.74 -3.86
C LEU A 285 8.51 -15.55 -4.94
N THR A 286 9.35 -14.51 -4.82
CA THR A 286 10.43 -14.21 -5.75
C THR A 286 11.58 -13.51 -5.01
N SER A 287 12.79 -13.53 -5.57
CA SER A 287 13.95 -12.86 -4.99
C SER A 287 13.77 -11.34 -5.01
N ARG A 288 14.10 -10.67 -3.90
CA ARG A 288 14.02 -9.21 -3.74
C ARG A 288 14.88 -8.47 -4.77
N ASN A 289 14.36 -7.37 -5.30
CA ASN A 289 15.01 -6.50 -6.30
C ASN A 289 15.45 -7.28 -7.56
N SER A 290 14.71 -8.32 -7.93
CA SER A 290 14.99 -9.11 -9.12
C SER A 290 14.05 -8.76 -10.28
N ASN A 291 14.53 -8.97 -11.51
CA ASN A 291 13.71 -8.96 -12.72
C ASN A 291 12.89 -10.25 -12.76
N ASP A 292 11.93 -10.37 -11.85
CA ASP A 292 11.06 -11.54 -11.77
C ASP A 292 10.16 -11.66 -13.00
N ASN A 293 9.42 -12.76 -13.10
CA ASN A 293 8.59 -13.02 -14.27
C ASN A 293 7.38 -12.10 -14.37
N LEU A 294 6.86 -11.55 -13.26
CA LEU A 294 5.80 -10.56 -13.32
C LEU A 294 6.34 -9.28 -13.98
N TRP A 295 7.52 -8.85 -13.57
CA TRP A 295 8.20 -7.71 -14.17
C TRP A 295 8.59 -7.99 -15.63
N GLY A 296 9.22 -9.13 -15.93
CA GLY A 296 9.75 -9.43 -17.25
C GLY A 296 8.70 -9.74 -18.32
N PHE A 297 7.61 -10.42 -17.96
CA PHE A 297 6.59 -10.86 -18.92
C PHE A 297 5.30 -10.05 -18.90
N ASN A 298 4.99 -9.34 -17.81
CA ASN A 298 3.69 -8.65 -17.68
C ASN A 298 3.83 -7.13 -17.54
N ASN A 299 4.94 -6.62 -17.02
CA ASN A 299 5.13 -5.17 -16.87
C ASN A 299 5.11 -4.46 -18.23
N GLY A 300 4.47 -3.29 -18.27
CA GLY A 300 4.33 -2.48 -19.48
C GLY A 300 3.34 -3.03 -20.50
N GLN A 301 2.76 -4.22 -20.29
CA GLN A 301 1.78 -4.78 -21.22
C GLN A 301 0.38 -4.19 -20.96
N PRO A 302 -0.43 -3.98 -22.01
CA PRO A 302 -1.85 -3.67 -21.86
C PRO A 302 -2.61 -4.90 -21.36
N PHE A 303 -3.80 -4.69 -20.78
CA PHE A 303 -4.67 -5.78 -20.38
C PHE A 303 -5.34 -6.38 -21.63
N SER A 304 -5.50 -7.70 -21.69
CA SER A 304 -6.25 -8.38 -22.77
C SER A 304 -7.31 -9.30 -22.18
N THR A 305 -8.43 -9.48 -22.88
CA THR A 305 -9.54 -10.38 -22.53
C THR A 305 -9.95 -11.22 -23.73
N ILE A 306 -10.83 -12.21 -23.53
CA ILE A 306 -11.23 -13.14 -24.60
C ILE A 306 -11.86 -12.46 -25.82
N ASP A 307 -12.41 -11.26 -25.64
CA ASP A 307 -13.14 -10.46 -26.61
C ASP A 307 -12.40 -9.16 -26.99
N ARG A 308 -11.24 -8.89 -26.36
CA ARG A 308 -10.41 -7.72 -26.67
C ARG A 308 -8.93 -8.06 -26.52
N ASP A 309 -8.34 -8.39 -27.66
CA ASP A 309 -6.93 -8.66 -27.77
C ASP A 309 -6.14 -7.35 -27.87
N ASN A 310 -5.32 -7.07 -26.85
CA ASN A 310 -4.37 -5.98 -26.87
C ASN A 310 -2.93 -6.49 -26.68
N ASP A 311 -2.70 -7.81 -26.66
CA ASP A 311 -1.36 -8.33 -26.42
C ASP A 311 -0.48 -8.20 -27.67
N ASN A 312 0.84 -8.30 -27.48
CA ASN A 312 1.81 -8.10 -28.56
C ASN A 312 2.15 -9.42 -29.29
N VAL A 313 1.22 -10.38 -29.33
CA VAL A 313 1.40 -11.64 -30.04
C VAL A 313 0.27 -11.87 -31.04
N ALA A 314 0.47 -12.81 -31.98
CA ALA A 314 -0.46 -13.00 -33.10
C ALA A 314 -1.77 -13.71 -32.71
N GLU A 315 -1.78 -14.39 -31.56
CA GLU A 315 -2.94 -15.09 -31.01
C GLU A 315 -3.41 -14.36 -29.75
N ASN A 316 -4.72 -14.25 -29.53
CA ASN A 316 -5.23 -13.65 -28.29
C ASN A 316 -4.92 -14.56 -27.10
N CYS A 317 -3.94 -14.21 -26.27
CA CYS A 317 -3.50 -15.03 -25.14
C CYS A 317 -4.61 -15.31 -24.13
N ALA A 318 -5.53 -14.37 -23.92
CA ALA A 318 -6.63 -14.55 -22.99
C ALA A 318 -7.55 -15.70 -23.43
N SER A 319 -7.76 -15.85 -24.74
CA SER A 319 -8.57 -16.91 -25.36
C SER A 319 -7.78 -18.07 -25.99
N ALA A 320 -6.45 -18.03 -25.97
CA ALA A 320 -5.58 -18.91 -26.74
C ALA A 320 -5.85 -20.39 -26.41
N GLY A 321 -6.66 -21.03 -27.27
CA GLY A 321 -6.96 -22.45 -27.33
C GLY A 321 -7.01 -23.19 -25.97
N SER A 322 -6.12 -24.16 -25.82
CA SER A 322 -6.03 -25.05 -24.65
C SER A 322 -5.46 -24.39 -23.39
N LEU A 323 -4.95 -23.15 -23.46
CA LEU A 323 -4.27 -22.53 -22.32
C LEU A 323 -5.24 -21.91 -21.31
N ARG A 324 -6.37 -21.34 -21.79
CA ARG A 324 -7.45 -20.78 -20.96
C ARG A 324 -6.90 -19.85 -19.86
N LEU A 325 -6.14 -18.85 -20.29
CA LEU A 325 -5.33 -17.99 -19.41
C LEU A 325 -6.14 -16.89 -18.71
N GLY A 326 -7.29 -16.50 -19.25
CA GLY A 326 -8.11 -15.43 -18.70
C GLY A 326 -7.56 -14.04 -18.97
N GLY A 327 -8.30 -13.05 -18.47
CA GLY A 327 -7.91 -11.66 -18.63
C GLY A 327 -6.68 -11.31 -17.81
N TRP A 328 -5.66 -10.78 -18.47
CA TRP A 328 -4.38 -10.44 -17.84
C TRP A 328 -3.53 -9.51 -18.72
N TRP A 329 -2.42 -9.03 -18.17
CA TRP A 329 -1.39 -8.27 -18.88
C TRP A 329 -0.42 -9.20 -19.58
N HIS A 330 -0.84 -9.84 -20.67
CA HIS A 330 -0.06 -10.87 -21.35
C HIS A 330 1.06 -10.26 -22.21
N GLY A 331 2.33 -10.53 -21.89
CA GLY A 331 3.46 -10.25 -22.80
C GLY A 331 3.91 -11.45 -23.63
N SER A 332 3.40 -12.65 -23.31
CA SER A 332 3.56 -13.89 -24.06
C SER A 332 2.51 -14.90 -23.60
N CYS A 333 1.95 -15.68 -24.52
CA CYS A 333 1.00 -16.74 -24.15
C CYS A 333 1.70 -17.95 -23.52
N SER A 334 3.00 -18.15 -23.80
CA SER A 334 3.76 -19.32 -23.36
C SER A 334 4.50 -19.13 -22.02
N GLY A 335 4.75 -17.89 -21.61
CA GLY A 335 5.44 -17.57 -20.35
C GLY A 335 4.58 -16.79 -19.34
N GLY A 336 5.04 -16.74 -18.08
CA GLY A 336 4.62 -15.71 -17.11
C GLY A 336 3.66 -16.15 -16.00
N CYS A 337 3.07 -15.13 -15.37
CA CYS A 337 2.18 -15.21 -14.21
C CYS A 337 0.72 -15.15 -14.67
N ARG A 338 -0.12 -16.14 -14.31
CA ARG A 338 -1.51 -16.25 -14.80
C ARG A 338 -2.50 -16.49 -13.65
N PRO A 339 -2.68 -15.53 -12.73
CA PRO A 339 -3.54 -15.71 -11.55
C PRO A 339 -5.03 -15.79 -11.88
N ASN A 340 -5.42 -15.43 -13.11
CA ASN A 340 -6.81 -15.44 -13.58
C ASN A 340 -7.15 -16.63 -14.48
N GLY A 341 -6.21 -17.55 -14.68
CA GLY A 341 -6.43 -18.75 -15.50
C GLY A 341 -7.47 -19.71 -14.91
N LYS A 342 -7.82 -20.72 -15.71
CA LYS A 342 -8.81 -21.72 -15.33
C LYS A 342 -8.32 -22.59 -14.16
N TYR A 343 -9.22 -22.86 -13.22
CA TYR A 343 -9.02 -23.83 -12.13
C TYR A 343 -8.99 -25.27 -12.64
N ASN A 344 -8.30 -26.14 -11.92
CA ASN A 344 -8.33 -27.60 -12.10
C ASN A 344 -8.11 -28.03 -13.56
N MET A 345 -7.19 -27.35 -14.23
CA MET A 345 -6.79 -27.74 -15.57
C MET A 345 -6.16 -29.13 -15.55
N PRO A 346 -6.33 -29.92 -16.63
CA PRO A 346 -5.57 -31.14 -16.82
C PRO A 346 -4.09 -30.87 -16.61
N ALA A 347 -3.37 -31.85 -16.11
CA ALA A 347 -2.05 -31.61 -15.55
C ALA A 347 -1.03 -31.06 -16.58
N TRP A 348 -1.29 -31.23 -17.88
CA TRP A 348 -0.52 -30.72 -19.02
C TRP A 348 -0.99 -29.35 -19.56
N GLU A 349 -1.92 -28.65 -18.89
CA GLU A 349 -2.34 -27.30 -19.28
C GLU A 349 -2.07 -26.31 -18.13
N THR A 350 -1.71 -25.08 -18.45
CA THR A 350 -1.26 -24.07 -17.47
C THR A 350 -2.23 -22.90 -17.38
N GLY A 351 -3.45 -23.20 -16.92
CA GLY A 351 -4.42 -22.18 -16.54
C GLY A 351 -3.94 -21.39 -15.32
N PHE A 352 -4.59 -21.58 -14.18
CA PHE A 352 -4.20 -20.90 -12.94
C PHE A 352 -2.80 -21.34 -12.48
N SER A 353 -1.81 -20.50 -12.73
CA SER A 353 -0.40 -20.84 -12.56
C SER A 353 0.47 -19.61 -12.31
N TRP A 354 1.61 -19.82 -11.66
CA TRP A 354 2.60 -18.76 -11.44
C TRP A 354 4.02 -19.29 -11.67
N TYR A 355 4.73 -18.66 -12.59
CA TYR A 355 6.13 -18.95 -12.84
C TYR A 355 7.01 -17.97 -12.06
N THR A 356 7.96 -18.46 -11.26
CA THR A 356 8.85 -17.60 -10.48
C THR A 356 10.32 -18.02 -10.59
N GLY A 357 11.21 -17.03 -10.67
CA GLY A 357 12.64 -17.20 -10.49
C GLY A 357 13.00 -16.83 -9.05
N ARG A 358 13.47 -17.80 -8.27
CA ARG A 358 14.02 -17.56 -6.94
C ARG A 358 15.36 -18.26 -6.83
N ASP A 359 16.38 -17.54 -6.34
CA ASP A 359 17.73 -18.07 -6.06
C ASP A 359 18.40 -18.69 -7.30
N ASN A 360 18.29 -18.02 -8.46
CA ASN A 360 18.76 -18.50 -9.78
C ASN A 360 18.12 -19.80 -10.28
N ASN A 361 17.06 -20.27 -9.62
CA ASN A 361 16.30 -21.44 -10.04
C ASN A 361 14.88 -21.03 -10.44
N ALA A 362 14.44 -21.61 -11.56
CA ALA A 362 13.11 -21.45 -12.11
C ALA A 362 12.15 -22.48 -11.50
N TRP A 363 10.99 -22.03 -11.00
CA TRP A 363 9.98 -22.91 -10.40
C TRP A 363 8.57 -22.53 -10.87
N TRP A 364 7.68 -23.51 -10.85
CA TRP A 364 6.25 -23.31 -11.06
C TRP A 364 5.51 -23.49 -9.75
N ILE A 365 4.57 -22.58 -9.49
CA ILE A 365 3.55 -22.74 -8.47
C ILE A 365 2.25 -23.04 -9.20
N SER A 366 1.58 -24.11 -8.78
CA SER A 366 0.22 -24.46 -9.15
C SER A 366 -0.69 -24.06 -7.99
N PRO A 367 -1.23 -22.83 -7.96
CA PRO A 367 -2.00 -22.35 -6.83
C PRO A 367 -3.39 -22.99 -6.85
N ASN A 368 -3.92 -23.26 -5.67
CA ASN A 368 -5.34 -23.52 -5.46
C ASN A 368 -6.04 -22.30 -4.83
N GLN A 369 -5.29 -21.35 -4.29
CA GLN A 369 -5.80 -20.07 -3.82
C GLN A 369 -4.85 -18.93 -4.21
N SER A 370 -5.43 -17.76 -4.45
CA SER A 370 -4.68 -16.51 -4.57
C SER A 370 -5.44 -15.35 -3.95
N GLU A 371 -4.69 -14.38 -3.48
CA GLU A 371 -5.22 -13.07 -3.12
C GLU A 371 -4.28 -11.99 -3.63
N MET A 372 -4.84 -10.95 -4.23
CA MET A 372 -4.11 -9.76 -4.66
C MET A 372 -4.71 -8.53 -4.02
N LYS A 373 -3.87 -7.74 -3.37
CA LYS A 373 -4.29 -6.62 -2.54
C LYS A 373 -3.37 -5.42 -2.65
N LEU A 374 -3.92 -4.24 -2.39
CA LEU A 374 -3.25 -2.97 -2.52
C LEU A 374 -3.23 -2.24 -1.19
N ARG A 375 -2.14 -1.53 -0.92
CA ARG A 375 -2.06 -0.60 0.20
C ARG A 375 -1.14 0.56 -0.14
N ARG A 376 -1.53 1.78 0.25
CA ARG A 376 -0.63 2.93 0.16
C ARG A 376 0.47 2.82 1.21
N ASN A 377 1.70 3.18 0.83
CA ASN A 377 2.84 3.22 1.76
C ASN A 377 2.97 4.57 2.43
#